data_AF-A0A973M649-F1
#
_entry.id   AF-A0A973M649-F1
#
_cell.length_a   1.000
_cell.length_b   1.000
_cell.length_c   1.000
_cell.angle_alpha   90.00
_cell.angle_beta   90.00
_cell.angle_gamma   90.00
#
_symmetry.space_group_name_H-M   'P 1'
#
loop_
_entity.id
_entity.type
_entity.pdbx_description
1 polymer ?
#
loop_
_entity_poly.entity_id
_entity_poly.type
_entity_poly.pdbx_seq_one_letter_code
_entity_poly.pdbx_strand_id
1 'polypeptide(L)'
;MTDYDRDPEALAWARTHIQAYLDRLAEFEATAGKNRNAVMAYICGVARELTKKHFLGDGDGIIGVFDQRRPGPAADRNYDVEKAGDQP
;
A
#
# COMPACT_ATOMS: atom_id res chain seq x y z
N MET A 1 18.82 -1.99 12.86
CA MET A 1 18.14 -0.84 12.26
C MET A 1 18.81 -0.63 10.91
N THR A 2 18.16 -1.06 9.84
CA THR A 2 18.71 -0.91 8.48
C THR A 2 18.47 0.51 7.99
N ASP A 3 19.19 0.98 6.97
CA ASP A 3 19.05 2.36 6.45
C ASP A 3 17.60 2.69 6.03
N TYR A 4 16.83 1.68 5.62
CA TYR A 4 15.40 1.79 5.31
C TYR A 4 14.52 2.19 6.50
N ASP A 5 14.88 1.86 7.75
CA ASP A 5 14.14 2.30 8.94
C ASP A 5 14.25 3.83 9.15
N ARG A 6 15.15 4.51 8.43
CA ARG A 6 15.47 5.94 8.57
C ARG A 6 15.03 6.79 7.39
N ASP A 7 14.50 6.18 6.32
CA ASP A 7 14.04 6.90 5.12
C ASP A 7 12.50 6.94 5.05
N PRO A 8 11.87 7.99 5.60
CA PRO A 8 10.42 8.11 5.59
C PRO A 8 9.85 8.36 4.19
N GLU A 9 10.63 8.96 3.30
CA GLU A 9 10.20 9.22 1.93
C GLU A 9 10.11 7.92 1.15
N ALA A 10 11.05 6.99 1.34
CA ALA A 10 10.99 5.66 0.73
C ALA A 10 9.77 4.86 1.21
N LEU A 11 9.42 4.92 2.49
CA LEU A 11 8.23 4.24 3.04
C LEU A 11 6.93 4.86 2.53
N ALA A 12 6.85 6.20 2.48
CA ALA A 12 5.70 6.91 1.91
C ALA A 12 5.53 6.60 0.42
N TRP A 13 6.62 6.62 -0.35
CA TRP A 13 6.64 6.25 -1.77
C TRP A 13 6.16 4.80 -1.98
N ALA A 14 6.65 3.86 -1.17
CA ALA A 14 6.26 2.45 -1.25
C ALA A 14 4.76 2.26 -0.95
N ARG A 15 4.24 2.95 0.08
CA ARG A 15 2.81 2.93 0.42
C ARG A 15 1.96 3.43 -0.73
N THR A 16 2.34 4.55 -1.34
CA THR A 16 1.63 5.12 -2.51
C THR A 16 1.63 4.15 -3.69
N HIS A 17 2.76 3.51 -4.00
CA HIS A 17 2.85 2.56 -5.11
C HIS A 17 2.02 1.29 -4.88
N ILE A 18 2.05 0.76 -3.66
CA ILE A 18 1.24 -0.41 -3.30
C ILE A 18 -0.25 -0.06 -3.34
N GLN A 19 -0.65 1.12 -2.85
CA GLN A 19 -2.04 1.56 -2.92
C GLN A 19 -2.49 1.70 -4.39
N ALA A 20 -1.69 2.34 -5.24
CA ALA A 20 -2.01 2.46 -6.67
C ALA A 20 -2.14 1.08 -7.37
N TYR A 21 -1.35 0.09 -6.95
CA TYR A 21 -1.47 -1.27 -7.46
C TYR A 21 -2.75 -1.97 -6.97
N LEU A 22 -3.14 -1.79 -5.71
CA LEU A 22 -4.40 -2.30 -5.17
C LEU A 22 -5.62 -1.69 -5.89
N ASP A 23 -5.56 -0.39 -6.20
CA ASP A 23 -6.62 0.30 -6.93
C ASP A 23 -6.76 -0.26 -8.35
N ARG A 24 -5.63 -0.49 -9.06
CA ARG A 24 -5.64 -1.16 -10.36
C ARG A 24 -6.24 -2.57 -10.30
N LEU A 25 -5.93 -3.34 -9.27
CA LEU A 25 -6.52 -4.67 -9.09
C LEU A 25 -8.03 -4.60 -8.88
N ALA A 26 -8.52 -3.61 -8.14
CA ALA A 26 -9.95 -3.38 -7.96
C ALA A 26 -10.64 -2.99 -9.28
N GLU A 27 -10.00 -2.17 -10.11
CA GLU A 27 -10.50 -1.82 -11.44
C GLU A 27 -10.58 -3.04 -12.38
N PHE A 28 -9.56 -3.90 -12.36
CA PHE A 28 -9.56 -5.14 -13.14
C PHE A 28 -10.62 -6.12 -12.64
N GLU A 29 -10.80 -6.25 -11.33
CA GLU A 29 -11.86 -7.07 -10.74
C GLU A 29 -13.25 -6.58 -11.20
N ALA A 30 -13.51 -5.27 -11.10
CA ALA A 30 -14.76 -4.67 -11.54
C ALA A 30 -15.00 -4.85 -13.04
N THR A 31 -13.95 -4.70 -13.85
CA THR A 31 -14.02 -4.89 -15.31
C THR A 31 -14.28 -6.35 -15.68
N ALA A 32 -13.61 -7.29 -15.00
CA ALA A 32 -13.84 -8.72 -15.18
C ALA A 32 -15.26 -9.14 -14.77
N GLY A 33 -15.79 -8.57 -13.70
CA GLY A 33 -17.18 -8.76 -13.26
C GLY A 33 -18.18 -8.29 -14.31
N LYS A 34 -17.98 -7.10 -14.90
CA LYS A 34 -18.80 -6.57 -16.02
C LYS A 34 -18.75 -7.48 -17.25
N ASN A 35 -17.58 -8.05 -17.54
CA ASN A 35 -17.37 -8.97 -18.67
C ASN A 35 -17.78 -10.42 -18.36
N ARG A 36 -18.38 -10.69 -17.19
CA ARG A 36 -18.77 -12.04 -16.71
C ARG A 36 -17.60 -13.03 -16.69
N ASN A 37 -16.38 -12.55 -16.56
CA ASN A 37 -15.19 -13.38 -16.43
C ASN A 37 -14.91 -13.64 -14.93
N ALA A 38 -15.64 -14.61 -14.37
CA ALA A 38 -15.59 -14.93 -12.94
C ALA A 38 -14.19 -15.38 -12.48
N VAL A 39 -13.44 -16.07 -13.34
CA VAL A 39 -12.07 -16.53 -13.01
C VAL A 39 -11.14 -15.33 -12.83
N MET A 40 -11.15 -14.37 -13.76
CA MET A 40 -10.31 -13.18 -13.64
C MET A 40 -10.72 -12.31 -12.46
N ALA A 41 -12.03 -12.13 -12.21
CA ALA A 41 -12.50 -11.39 -11.05
C ALA A 41 -11.99 -12.03 -9.73
N TYR A 42 -12.07 -13.37 -9.63
CA TYR A 42 -11.54 -14.10 -8.48
C TYR A 42 -10.03 -13.92 -8.32
N ILE A 43 -9.25 -14.05 -9.40
CA ILE A 43 -7.79 -13.88 -9.37
C ILE A 43 -7.43 -12.46 -8.91
N CYS A 44 -8.08 -11.42 -9.45
CA CYS A 44 -7.84 -10.04 -9.06
C CYS A 44 -8.19 -9.79 -7.59
N GLY A 45 -9.33 -10.31 -7.12
CA GLY A 45 -9.75 -10.20 -5.73
C GLY A 45 -8.76 -10.86 -4.76
N VAL A 46 -8.32 -12.10 -5.06
CA VAL A 46 -7.32 -12.81 -4.26
C VAL A 46 -5.98 -12.07 -4.24
N ALA A 47 -5.51 -11.61 -5.41
CA ALA A 47 -4.26 -10.85 -5.50
C ALA A 47 -4.32 -9.56 -4.67
N ARG A 48 -5.48 -8.88 -4.65
CA ARG A 48 -5.70 -7.65 -3.89
C ARG A 48 -5.64 -7.92 -2.38
N GLU A 49 -6.34 -8.94 -1.91
CA GLU A 49 -6.35 -9.31 -0.48
C GLU A 49 -4.96 -9.74 0.01
N LEU A 50 -4.24 -10.57 -0.76
CA LEU A 50 -2.90 -11.01 -0.40
C LEU A 50 -1.89 -9.85 -0.37
N THR A 51 -1.95 -8.96 -1.37
CA THR A 51 -1.09 -7.78 -1.42
C THR A 51 -1.36 -6.85 -0.24
N LYS A 52 -2.65 -6.56 0.04
CA LYS A 52 -3.03 -5.73 1.18
C LYS A 52 -2.53 -6.33 2.49
N LYS A 53 -2.75 -7.63 2.72
CA LYS A 53 -2.32 -8.33 3.93
C LYS A 53 -0.79 -8.30 4.10
N HIS A 54 -0.03 -8.65 3.06
CA HIS A 54 1.42 -8.77 3.16
C HIS A 54 2.16 -7.44 3.25
N PHE A 55 1.64 -6.38 2.63
CA PHE A 55 2.35 -5.11 2.58
C PHE A 55 1.76 -4.06 3.54
N LEU A 56 0.44 -3.97 3.62
CA LEU A 56 -0.27 -2.91 4.37
C LEU A 56 -0.99 -3.39 5.63
N GLY A 57 -0.96 -4.69 5.93
CA GLY A 57 -1.61 -5.23 7.13
C GLY A 57 -1.10 -4.56 8.40
N ASP A 58 -2.01 -4.14 9.27
CA ASP A 58 -1.66 -3.52 10.55
C ASP A 58 -0.82 -4.49 11.38
N GLY A 59 0.42 -4.10 11.68
CA GLY A 59 1.38 -4.85 12.51
C GLY A 59 2.03 -6.09 11.91
N ASP A 60 1.40 -6.75 10.94
CA ASP A 60 1.94 -7.94 10.29
C ASP A 60 2.40 -7.70 8.83
N GLY A 61 1.98 -6.58 8.23
CA GLY A 61 2.39 -6.18 6.88
C GLY A 61 3.77 -5.54 6.88
N ILE A 62 4.55 -5.75 5.81
CA ILE A 62 5.93 -5.26 5.70
C ILE A 62 6.03 -3.77 6.03
N ILE A 63 5.17 -2.92 5.45
CA ILE A 63 5.16 -1.46 5.74
C ILE A 63 4.68 -1.19 7.17
N GLY A 64 3.66 -1.91 7.64
CA GLY A 64 3.17 -1.77 9.03
C GLY A 64 4.24 -2.09 10.08
N VAL A 65 5.09 -3.08 9.82
CA VAL A 65 6.24 -3.42 10.68
C VAL A 65 7.27 -2.29 10.69
N PHE A 66 7.53 -1.64 9.55
CA PHE A 66 8.42 -0.47 9.49
C PHE A 66 7.83 0.72 10.26
N ASP A 67 6.52 0.97 10.16
CA ASP A 67 5.84 2.04 10.91
C ASP A 67 5.93 1.84 12.42
N GLN A 68 5.89 0.59 12.90
CA GLN A 68 6.04 0.26 14.32
C GLN A 68 7.47 0.44 14.84
N ARG A 69 8.47 0.17 14.00
CA ARG A 69 9.90 0.28 14.35
C ARG A 69 10.40 1.72 14.38
N ARG A 70 9.64 2.66 13.82
CA ARG A 70 10.04 4.08 13.74
C ARG A 70 10.04 4.71 15.15
N PRO A 71 11.20 5.18 15.64
CA PRO A 71 11.26 5.85 16.94
C PRO A 71 10.68 7.27 16.82
N GLY A 72 9.56 7.53 17.50
CA GLY A 72 8.89 8.84 17.51
C GLY A 72 7.39 8.75 17.82
N PRO A 73 6.77 9.85 18.29
CA PRO A 73 5.34 9.89 18.60
C PRO A 73 4.50 9.66 17.34
N ALA A 74 3.38 8.94 17.49
CA ALA A 74 2.54 8.49 16.38
C ALA A 74 1.99 9.62 15.47
N ALA A 75 1.93 10.86 15.95
CA ALA A 75 1.46 12.02 15.20
C ALA A 75 2.38 12.42 14.03
N ASP A 76 3.68 12.15 14.12
CA ASP A 76 4.66 12.45 13.05
C ASP A 76 4.67 11.39 11.93
N ARG A 77 3.83 10.34 12.05
CA ARG A 77 3.75 9.23 11.07
C ARG A 77 2.76 9.49 9.93
N ASN A 78 1.93 10.52 10.07
CA ASN A 78 0.93 10.95 9.06
C ASN A 78 1.34 12.22 8.30
N TYR A 79 2.49 12.81 8.61
CA TYR A 79 3.04 13.94 7.87
C TYR A 79 3.68 13.42 6.58
N ASP A 80 3.13 13.82 5.43
CA ASP A 80 3.74 13.88 4.08
C ASP A 80 2.89 13.32 2.94
N VAL A 81 1.62 12.98 3.17
CA VAL A 81 0.67 12.82 2.06
C VAL A 81 0.30 14.19 1.45
N GLU A 82 0.38 15.27 2.22
CA GLU A 82 -0.01 16.63 1.77
C GLU A 82 1.11 17.40 1.02
N LYS A 83 2.36 16.91 0.99
CA LYS A 83 3.47 17.61 0.33
C LYS A 83 3.94 17.02 -1.02
N ALA A 84 3.44 15.85 -1.40
CA ALA A 84 3.78 15.26 -2.71
C ALA A 84 2.99 15.86 -3.89
N GLY A 85 2.14 16.86 -3.64
CA GLY A 85 1.29 17.51 -4.65
C GLY A 85 1.87 18.78 -5.29
N ASP A 86 3.07 19.20 -4.92
CA ASP A 86 3.66 20.44 -5.46
C ASP A 86 5.16 20.29 -5.69
N GLN A 87 5.53 19.72 -6.84
CA GLN A 87 6.81 20.00 -7.47
C GLN A 87 6.57 20.34 -8.95
N PRO A 88 7.22 21.40 -9.47
CA PRO A 88 6.95 22.04 -10.76
C PRO A 88 7.32 21.21 -11.99
#